data_AF-A0A960EV61-F1
#
_entry.id   AF-A0A960EV61-F1
#
_cell.length_a   1.000
_cell.length_b   1.000
_cell.length_c   1.000
_cell.angle_alpha   90.00
_cell.angle_beta   90.00
_cell.angle_gamma   90.00
#
_symmetry.space_group_name_H-M   'P 1'
#
loop_
_entity.id
_entity.type
_entity.pdbx_description
1 polymer ?
#
loop_
_entity_poly.entity_id
_entity_poly.type
_entity_poly.pdbx_seq_one_letter_code
_entity_poly.pdbx_strand_id
1 'polypeptide(L)'
;MADPIRRERLGSLAPKVDSTVADLVSRDAVNRIWDRDHTLWSEDPTEIADRLGWLEVTTDMLAAAERLDALRERAVADGFTDVVVMGMGGSSLFPEVLART
;
A
#
# COMPACT_ATOMS: atom_id res chain seq x y z
N MET A 1 -21.98 9.95 -20.40
CA MET A 1 -20.67 9.60 -19.82
C MET A 1 -20.89 8.38 -18.94
N ALA A 2 -20.30 7.24 -19.30
CA ALA A 2 -20.45 6.00 -18.55
C ALA A 2 -19.68 6.07 -17.23
N ASP A 3 -20.32 5.65 -16.14
CA ASP A 3 -19.72 5.45 -14.83
C ASP A 3 -18.71 4.29 -14.92
N PRO A 4 -17.39 4.53 -14.83
CA PRO A 4 -16.37 3.51 -15.12
C PRO A 4 -16.15 2.54 -13.95
N ILE A 5 -16.82 2.75 -12.81
CA ILE A 5 -16.72 1.87 -11.66
C ILE A 5 -17.83 0.84 -11.74
N ARG A 6 -17.43 -0.43 -11.93
CA ARG A 6 -18.34 -1.56 -11.82
C ARG A 6 -18.88 -1.61 -10.40
N ARG A 7 -20.08 -1.06 -10.19
CA ARG A 7 -20.79 -1.15 -8.90
C ARG A 7 -21.29 -2.57 -8.72
N GLU A 8 -20.49 -3.39 -8.05
CA GLU A 8 -20.92 -4.69 -7.57
C GLU A 8 -22.15 -4.51 -6.66
N ARG A 9 -23.16 -5.38 -6.82
CA ARG A 9 -24.38 -5.29 -5.99
C ARG A 9 -24.09 -5.88 -4.62
N LEU A 10 -23.96 -5.01 -3.62
CA LEU A 10 -23.70 -5.40 -2.23
C LEU A 10 -24.89 -6.13 -1.56
N GLY A 11 -26.04 -6.19 -2.21
CA GLY A 11 -27.22 -6.90 -1.71
C GLY A 11 -27.66 -6.38 -0.34
N SER A 12 -27.88 -7.29 0.61
CA SER A 12 -28.26 -6.96 1.99
C SER A 12 -27.20 -6.18 2.76
N LEU A 13 -25.94 -6.14 2.29
CA LEU A 13 -24.88 -5.36 2.94
C LEU A 13 -24.91 -3.88 2.57
N ALA A 14 -25.59 -3.49 1.49
CA ALA A 14 -25.57 -2.10 0.99
C ALA A 14 -25.92 -1.06 2.06
N PRO A 15 -27.02 -1.20 2.85
CA PRO A 15 -27.37 -0.18 3.85
C PRO A 15 -26.31 -0.01 4.94
N LYS A 16 -25.63 -1.11 5.32
CA LYS A 16 -24.58 -1.08 6.34
C LYS A 16 -23.29 -0.46 5.81
N VAL A 17 -22.94 -0.73 4.55
CA VAL A 17 -21.79 -0.11 3.90
C VAL A 17 -22.03 1.39 3.75
N ASP A 18 -23.20 1.81 3.27
CA ASP A 18 -23.54 3.22 3.10
C ASP A 18 -23.49 3.98 4.43
N SER A 19 -24.04 3.41 5.50
CA SER A 19 -23.98 4.04 6.83
C SER A 19 -22.56 4.11 7.38
N THR A 20 -21.75 3.07 7.15
CA THR A 20 -20.33 3.05 7.59
C THR A 20 -19.50 4.08 6.81
N VAL A 21 -19.72 4.22 5.51
CA VAL A 21 -19.04 5.23 4.69
C VAL A 21 -19.43 6.63 5.15
N ALA A 22 -20.72 6.87 5.44
CA ALA A 22 -21.18 8.16 5.97
C ALA A 22 -20.55 8.49 7.34
N ASP A 23 -20.44 7.51 8.24
CA ASP A 23 -19.73 7.66 9.52
C ASP A 23 -18.26 8.05 9.32
N LEU A 24 -17.53 7.32 8.46
CA LEU A 24 -16.12 7.60 8.17
C LEU A 24 -15.91 8.99 7.58
N VAL A 25 -16.81 9.44 6.69
CA VAL A 25 -16.80 10.81 6.18
C VAL A 25 -17.02 11.82 7.31
N SER A 26 -18.02 11.61 8.17
CA SER A 26 -18.31 12.52 9.29
C SER A 26 -17.17 12.64 10.31
N ARG A 27 -16.32 11.60 10.40
CA ARG A 27 -15.16 11.53 11.30
C ARG A 27 -13.86 12.02 10.64
N ASP A 28 -13.95 12.56 9.43
CA ASP A 28 -12.81 13.01 8.61
C ASP A 28 -11.73 11.93 8.43
N ALA A 29 -12.15 10.67 8.28
CA ALA A 29 -11.26 9.51 8.36
C ALA A 29 -10.12 9.57 7.34
N VAL A 30 -10.35 10.09 6.13
CA VAL A 30 -9.31 10.18 5.09
C VAL A 30 -8.17 11.09 5.53
N ASN A 31 -8.47 12.32 5.96
CA ASN A 31 -7.42 13.25 6.39
C ASN A 31 -6.69 12.69 7.62
N ARG A 32 -7.43 12.13 8.58
CA ARG A 32 -6.85 11.52 9.78
C ARG A 32 -5.92 10.34 9.47
N ILE A 33 -6.24 9.51 8.45
CA ILE A 33 -5.34 8.46 7.96
C ILE A 33 -4.04 9.08 7.43
N TRP A 34 -4.12 10.14 6.61
CA TRP A 34 -2.95 10.83 6.06
C TRP A 34 -2.11 11.56 7.12
N ASP A 35 -2.76 12.11 8.14
CA ASP A 35 -2.12 12.73 9.30
C ASP A 35 -1.57 11.70 10.30
N ARG A 36 -1.71 10.40 10.01
CA ARG A 36 -1.31 9.27 10.87
C ARG A 36 -1.94 9.32 12.26
N ASP A 37 -3.15 9.86 12.37
CA ASP A 37 -3.88 9.95 13.62
C ASP A 37 -4.43 8.56 14.03
N HIS A 38 -3.69 7.90 14.93
CA HIS A 38 -4.04 6.57 15.43
C HIS A 38 -5.38 6.53 16.16
N THR A 39 -5.83 7.65 16.75
CA THR A 39 -7.09 7.73 17.51
C THR A 39 -8.32 7.56 16.62
N LEU A 40 -8.15 7.46 15.29
CA LEU A 40 -9.20 6.97 14.40
C LEU A 40 -9.59 5.52 14.72
N TRP A 41 -8.66 4.69 15.20
CA TRP A 41 -8.88 3.28 15.52
C TRP A 41 -8.66 2.92 17.00
N SER A 42 -7.67 3.51 17.66
CA SER A 42 -7.32 3.19 19.05
C SER A 42 -6.57 4.36 19.72
N GLU A 43 -6.74 4.51 21.03
CA GLU A 43 -5.94 5.43 21.84
C GLU A 43 -4.46 5.00 21.95
N ASP A 44 -4.17 3.70 21.80
CA ASP A 44 -2.79 3.22 21.74
C ASP A 44 -2.26 3.33 20.30
N PRO A 45 -1.18 4.09 20.05
CA PRO A 45 -0.59 4.24 18.71
C PRO A 45 0.15 3.00 18.20
N THR A 46 0.45 2.06 19.09
CA THR A 46 1.28 0.88 18.81
C THR A 46 0.66 0.06 17.68
N GLU A 47 1.45 -0.27 16.66
CA GLU A 47 1.05 -1.03 15.47
C GLU A 47 0.06 -0.31 14.54
N ILE A 48 -0.20 0.97 14.76
CA ILE A 48 -1.04 1.80 13.87
C ILE A 48 -0.17 2.86 13.21
N ALA A 49 0.40 3.79 13.97
CA ALA A 49 1.10 4.95 13.41
C ALA A 49 2.39 4.55 12.67
N ASP A 50 3.03 3.45 13.08
CA ASP A 50 4.26 2.91 12.50
C ASP A 50 4.03 1.97 11.30
N ARG A 51 2.78 1.61 11.00
CA ARG A 51 2.42 0.71 9.89
C ARG A 51 1.78 1.41 8.69
N LEU A 52 1.72 2.74 8.69
CA LEU A 52 1.12 3.53 7.60
C LEU A 52 2.10 3.95 6.49
N GLY A 53 3.31 3.36 6.44
CA GLY A 53 4.31 3.67 5.40
C GLY A 53 3.82 3.39 3.96
N TRP A 54 2.78 2.56 3.80
CA TRP A 54 2.16 2.32 2.50
C TRP A 54 1.46 3.55 1.89
N LEU A 55 1.15 4.58 2.69
CA LEU A 55 0.56 5.83 2.18
C LEU A 55 1.54 6.61 1.29
N GLU A 56 2.83 6.56 1.61
CA GLU A 56 3.88 7.35 0.94
C GLU A 56 4.75 6.50 0.00
N VAL A 57 4.62 5.16 0.05
CA VAL A 57 5.49 4.22 -0.67
C VAL A 57 5.59 4.51 -2.18
N THR A 58 4.50 4.94 -2.82
CA THR A 58 4.55 5.25 -4.26
C THR A 58 5.42 6.46 -4.54
N THR A 59 5.30 7.53 -3.75
CA THR A 59 6.13 8.72 -3.85
C THR A 59 7.60 8.38 -3.57
N ASP A 60 7.86 7.62 -2.51
CA ASP A 60 9.21 7.19 -2.12
C ASP A 60 9.88 6.33 -3.20
N MET A 61 9.14 5.39 -3.80
CA MET A 61 9.66 4.52 -4.84
C MET A 61 9.90 5.27 -6.16
N LEU A 62 9.06 6.24 -6.51
CA LEU A 62 9.31 7.10 -7.66
C LEU A 62 10.58 7.94 -7.48
N ALA A 63 10.79 8.50 -6.27
CA ALA A 63 12.01 9.23 -5.94
C ALA A 63 13.25 8.32 -5.93
N ALA A 64 13.08 7.03 -5.59
CA ALA A 64 14.16 6.04 -5.58
C ALA A 64 14.43 5.40 -6.95
N ALA A 65 13.59 5.60 -7.95
CA ALA A 65 13.61 4.86 -9.22
C ALA A 65 14.98 4.97 -9.92
N GLU A 66 15.49 6.17 -10.13
CA GLU A 66 16.79 6.38 -10.79
C GLU A 66 17.95 5.70 -10.05
N ARG A 67 17.92 5.72 -8.71
CA ARG A 67 18.94 5.05 -7.88
C ARG A 67 18.87 3.54 -8.04
N LEU A 68 17.67 2.97 -8.12
CA LEU A 68 17.46 1.54 -8.31
C LEU A 68 17.88 1.09 -9.72
N ASP A 69 17.58 1.89 -10.74
CA ASP A 69 18.03 1.64 -12.12
C ASP A 69 19.56 1.67 -12.21
N ALA A 70 20.21 2.67 -11.61
CA ALA A 70 21.67 2.74 -11.56
C ALA A 70 22.28 1.56 -10.79
N LEU A 71 21.62 1.06 -9.75
CA LEU A 71 22.05 -0.16 -9.04
C LEU A 71 21.98 -1.39 -9.95
N ARG A 72 20.88 -1.54 -10.70
CA ARG A 72 20.71 -2.61 -11.68
C ARG A 72 21.80 -2.55 -12.75
N GLU A 73 22.05 -1.38 -13.32
CA GLU A 73 23.08 -1.20 -14.36
C GLU A 73 24.48 -1.60 -13.88
N ARG A 74 24.87 -1.17 -12.67
CA ARG A 74 26.15 -1.57 -12.08
C ARG A 74 26.25 -3.06 -11.84
N ALA A 75 25.21 -3.67 -11.28
CA ALA A 75 25.21 -5.12 -11.04
C ALA A 75 25.38 -5.91 -12.35
N VAL A 76 24.74 -5.47 -13.44
CA VAL A 76 24.93 -6.09 -14.76
C VAL A 76 26.34 -5.86 -15.30
N ALA A 77 26.88 -4.65 -15.18
CA ALA A 77 28.23 -4.32 -15.63
C ALA A 77 29.32 -5.11 -14.87
N ASP A 78 29.11 -5.36 -13.58
CA ASP A 78 30.01 -6.15 -12.73
C ASP A 78 29.88 -7.67 -12.97
N GLY A 79 28.94 -8.09 -13.84
CA GLY A 79 28.78 -9.48 -14.27
C GLY A 79 27.93 -10.35 -13.33
N PHE A 80 27.12 -9.76 -12.45
CA PHE A 80 26.18 -10.53 -11.62
C PHE A 80 25.06 -11.14 -12.48
N THR A 81 24.86 -12.46 -12.34
CA THR A 81 23.85 -13.21 -13.09
C THR A 81 22.65 -13.63 -12.25
N ASP A 82 22.81 -13.70 -10.93
CA ASP A 82 21.84 -14.26 -10.00
C ASP A 82 21.65 -13.32 -8.80
N VAL A 83 20.42 -13.23 -8.31
CA VAL A 83 20.07 -12.45 -7.11
C VAL A 83 19.30 -13.35 -6.15
N VAL A 84 19.72 -13.35 -4.89
CA VAL A 84 19.03 -14.09 -3.82
C VAL A 84 18.28 -13.09 -2.94
N VAL A 85 16.95 -13.15 -2.98
CA VAL A 85 16.08 -12.38 -2.08
C VAL A 85 15.94 -13.15 -0.78
N MET A 86 16.49 -12.60 0.31
CA MET A 86 16.37 -13.18 1.65
C MET A 86 15.28 -12.46 2.44
N GLY A 87 14.22 -13.19 2.81
CA GLY A 87 13.09 -12.67 3.56
C GLY A 87 12.15 -13.77 4.01
N MET A 88 11.14 -13.42 4.81
CA MET A 88 10.11 -14.36 5.28
C MET A 88 8.72 -13.79 5.02
N GLY A 89 7.76 -14.67 4.70
CA GLY A 89 6.36 -14.30 4.50
C GLY A 89 6.18 -13.35 3.32
N GLY A 90 5.45 -12.25 3.52
CA GLY A 90 5.14 -11.30 2.45
C GLY A 90 6.38 -10.71 1.77
N SER A 91 7.48 -10.53 2.51
CA SER A 91 8.70 -9.92 1.97
C SER A 91 9.49 -10.84 1.03
N SER A 92 9.22 -12.16 1.03
CA SER A 92 9.78 -13.09 0.05
C SER A 92 8.75 -13.51 -1.00
N LEU A 93 7.49 -13.72 -0.59
CA LEU A 93 6.42 -14.15 -1.48
C LEU A 93 6.03 -13.08 -2.50
N PHE A 94 5.99 -11.79 -2.11
CA PHE A 94 5.63 -10.73 -3.05
C PHE A 94 6.66 -10.57 -4.18
N PRO A 95 7.99 -10.48 -3.90
CA PRO A 95 8.99 -10.51 -4.97
C PRO A 95 8.93 -11.79 -5.83
N GLU A 96 8.66 -12.95 -5.24
CA GLU A 96 8.54 -14.20 -5.98
C GLU A 96 7.35 -14.19 -6.96
N VAL A 97 6.21 -13.63 -6.56
CA VAL A 97 5.05 -13.45 -7.46
C VAL A 97 5.42 -12.53 -8.60
N LEU A 98 5.96 -11.33 -8.32
CA LEU A 98 6.34 -10.36 -9.35
C LEU A 98 7.37 -10.92 -10.34
N ALA A 99 8.31 -11.76 -9.87
CA ALA A 99 9.30 -12.37 -10.75
C ALA A 99 8.72 -13.46 -11.68
N ARG A 100 7.52 -13.98 -11.37
CA ARG A 100 6.89 -15.09 -12.09
C ARG A 100 5.69 -14.68 -12.95
N THR A 101 5.17 -13.47 -12.76
CA THR A 101 3.99 -12.94 -13.47
C THR A 101 4.38 -11.78 -14.36
#